data_AF-A0A2D6MGL4-F1
#
_entry.id   AF-A0A2D6MGL4-F1
#
_cell.length_a   1.000
_cell.length_b   1.000
_cell.length_c   1.000
_cell.angle_alpha   90.00
_cell.angle_beta   90.00
_cell.angle_gamma   90.00
#
_symmetry.space_group_name_H-M   'P 1'
#
loop_
_entity.id
_entity.type
_entity.pdbx_description
1 polymer ?
#
loop_
_entity_poly.entity_id
_entity_poly.type
_entity_poly.pdbx_seq_one_letter_code
_entity_poly.pdbx_strand_id
1 'polypeptide(L)' 'MATLSDSTKHITSDLALAAFLVMRGLPLIDASRNQGKFEFIFNDANSEAVKLSIEFVNSEFSKFDNHVRTLKKILYRS' A
#
# COMPACT_ATOMS: atom_id res chain seq x y z
N MET A 1 -26.38 22.25 -7.86
CA MET A 1 -26.29 21.30 -6.74
C MET A 1 -25.36 20.18 -7.17
N ALA A 2 -24.09 20.20 -6.78
CA ALA A 2 -23.14 19.14 -7.09
C ALA A 2 -23.37 17.98 -6.12
N THR A 3 -23.73 16.81 -6.65
CA THR A 3 -23.88 15.57 -5.91
C THR A 3 -22.52 15.13 -5.36
N LEU A 4 -22.49 14.81 -4.07
CA LEU A 4 -21.33 14.36 -3.31
C LEU A 4 -20.64 13.19 -4.03
N SER A 5 -19.34 13.36 -4.26
CA SER A 5 -18.44 12.45 -4.97
C SER A 5 -18.44 11.06 -4.38
N ASP A 6 -18.70 10.06 -5.22
CA ASP A 6 -18.34 8.67 -4.96
C ASP A 6 -16.82 8.67 -4.69
N SER A 7 -16.44 8.43 -3.44
CA SER A 7 -15.04 8.58 -3.02
C SER A 7 -14.27 7.43 -3.64
N THR A 8 -13.46 7.70 -4.67
CA THR A 8 -12.59 6.68 -5.26
C THR A 8 -11.69 6.13 -4.16
N LYS A 9 -11.88 4.86 -3.79
CA LYS A 9 -11.10 4.16 -2.78
C LYS A 9 -10.06 3.29 -3.47
N HIS A 10 -8.85 3.27 -2.92
CA HIS A 10 -7.83 2.30 -3.31
C HIS A 10 -7.66 1.27 -2.20
N ILE A 11 -7.62 -0.01 -2.54
CA ILE A 11 -7.49 -1.11 -1.58
C ILE A 11 -6.24 -1.91 -1.91
N THR A 12 -5.40 -2.16 -0.90
CA THR A 12 -4.24 -3.04 -1.02
C THR A 12 -4.09 -3.94 0.20
N SER A 13 -3.52 -5.13 -0.01
CA SER A 13 -3.12 -6.05 1.05
C SER A 13 -1.59 -6.11 1.24
N ASP A 14 -0.84 -5.40 0.40
CA ASP A 14 0.61 -5.32 0.46
C ASP A 14 1.03 -4.27 1.50
N LEU A 15 1.68 -4.74 2.57
CA LEU A 15 2.13 -3.91 3.68
C LEU A 15 3.19 -2.88 3.26
N ALA A 16 4.11 -3.24 2.37
CA ALA A 16 5.18 -2.35 1.94
C ALA A 16 4.64 -1.24 1.03
N LEU A 17 3.73 -1.61 0.11
CA LEU A 17 3.03 -0.63 -0.71
C LEU A 17 2.16 0.29 0.16
N ALA A 18 1.40 -0.24 1.12
CA ALA A 18 0.58 0.57 2.02
C ALA A 18 1.43 1.58 2.81
N ALA A 19 2.58 1.16 3.35
CA ALA A 19 3.51 2.06 4.02
C ALA A 19 4.03 3.17 3.07
N PHE A 20 4.37 2.81 1.82
CA PHE A 20 4.80 3.78 0.82
C PHE A 20 3.70 4.81 0.48
N LEU A 21 2.45 4.37 0.34
CA LEU A 21 1.32 5.27 0.06
C LEU A 21 1.11 6.27 1.21
N VAL A 22 1.21 5.82 2.47
CA VAL A 22 1.17 6.71 3.64
C VAL A 22 2.32 7.72 3.62
N MET A 23 3.54 7.30 3.30
CA MET A 23 4.71 8.19 3.20
C MET A 23 4.55 9.26 2.10
N ARG A 24 3.80 8.95 1.05
CA ARG A 24 3.49 9.87 -0.05
C ARG A 24 2.29 10.77 0.22
N GLY A 25 1.69 10.67 1.41
CA GLY A 25 0.59 11.53 1.84
C GLY A 25 -0.79 11.07 1.37
N LEU A 26 -0.92 9.84 0.84
CA LEU A 26 -2.23 9.30 0.51
C LEU A 26 -2.97 8.93 1.80
N PRO A 27 -4.15 9.50 2.09
CA PRO A 27 -4.82 9.29 3.38
C PRO A 27 -5.30 7.84 3.53
N LEU A 28 -4.84 7.15 4.57
CA LEU A 28 -5.36 5.86 4.98
C LEU A 28 -6.71 6.07 5.68
N ILE A 29 -7.78 5.50 5.13
CA ILE A 29 -9.14 5.55 5.68
C ILE A 29 -9.32 4.46 6.73
N ASP A 30 -8.90 3.23 6.41
CA ASP A 30 -9.09 2.07 7.26
C ASP A 30 -7.96 1.06 7.08
N ALA A 31 -7.67 0.31 8.14
CA ALA A 31 -6.70 -0.76 8.16
C ALA A 31 -7.20 -1.91 9.01
N SER A 32 -7.40 -3.06 8.39
CA SER A 32 -7.90 -4.26 9.04
C SER A 32 -7.00 -5.47 8.78
N ARG A 33 -7.20 -6.50 9.60
CA ARG A 33 -6.54 -7.80 9.43
C ARG A 33 -7.57 -8.92 9.50
N ASN A 34 -7.88 -9.50 8.35
CA ASN A 34 -8.89 -10.53 8.21
C ASN A 34 -8.22 -11.88 7.90
N GLN A 35 -8.38 -12.87 8.79
CA GLN A 35 -7.84 -14.22 8.63
C GLN A 35 -6.34 -14.26 8.25
N GLY A 36 -5.55 -13.35 8.84
CA GLY A 36 -4.13 -13.23 8.58
C GLY A 36 -3.74 -12.41 7.34
N LYS A 37 -4.71 -12.00 6.51
CA LYS A 37 -4.50 -11.06 5.39
C LYS A 37 -4.67 -9.63 5.88
N PHE A 38 -3.83 -8.74 5.39
CA PHE A 38 -3.99 -7.31 5.61
C PHE A 38 -4.95 -6.73 4.58
N GLU A 39 -5.67 -5.69 4.98
CA GLU A 39 -6.48 -4.88 4.08
C GLU A 39 -6.32 -3.41 4.49
N PHE A 40 -5.86 -2.59 3.56
CA PHE A 40 -5.64 -1.17 3.74
C PHE A 40 -6.48 -0.42 2.71
N ILE A 41 -7.33 0.49 3.19
CA ILE A 41 -8.25 1.27 2.37
C ILE A 41 -7.77 2.72 2.39
N PHE A 42 -7.48 3.29 1.23
CA PHE A 42 -7.00 4.65 1.05
C PHE A 42 -8.04 5.53 0.36
N ASN A 43 -8.01 6.83 0.70
CA ASN A 43 -8.75 7.85 -0.01
C ASN A 43 -7.98 8.25 -1.28
N ASP A 44 -8.48 7.83 -2.43
CA ASP A 44 -7.88 8.11 -3.74
C ASP A 44 -8.71 9.12 -4.55
N ALA A 45 -9.18 10.18 -3.89
CA ALA A 45 -10.01 11.22 -4.52
C ALA A 45 -9.39 11.82 -5.79
N ASN A 46 -8.06 11.85 -5.89
CA ASN A 46 -7.32 12.38 -7.04
C ASN A 46 -6.87 11.30 -8.05
N SER A 47 -7.22 10.02 -7.84
CA SER A 47 -6.79 8.90 -8.70
C SER A 47 -5.27 8.77 -8.83
N GLU A 48 -4.54 9.06 -7.75
CA GLU A 48 -3.08 9.02 -7.68
C GLU A 48 -2.54 7.66 -7.22
N ALA A 49 -3.36 6.81 -6.60
CA ALA A 49 -2.89 5.55 -6.03
C ALA A 49 -2.23 4.63 -7.07
N VAL A 50 -2.74 4.59 -8.30
CA VAL A 50 -2.14 3.80 -9.40
C VAL A 50 -0.75 4.35 -9.77
N LYS A 51 -0.63 5.67 -9.92
CA LYS A 51 0.64 6.33 -10.22
C LYS A 51 1.67 6.07 -9.10
N LEU A 52 1.26 6.23 -7.84
CA LEU A 52 2.11 5.97 -6.69
C LEU A 52 2.50 4.49 -6.59
N SER A 53 1.62 3.57 -6.98
CA SER A 53 1.94 2.13 -7.03
C SER A 53 3.02 1.82 -8.07
N ILE A 54 2.98 2.46 -9.24
CA ILE A 54 4.04 2.35 -10.26
C ILE A 54 5.34 2.98 -9.73
N GLU A 55 5.25 4.10 -9.03
CA GLU A 55 6.40 4.75 -8.42
C GLU A 55 7.06 3.86 -7.36
N PHE A 56 6.27 3.20 -6.51
CA PHE A 56 6.76 2.24 -5.53
C PHE A 56 7.61 1.15 -6.18
N VAL A 57 7.12 0.54 -7.27
CA VAL A 57 7.83 -0.52 -8.00
C VAL A 57 9.21 -0.04 -8.45
N ASN A 58 9.32 1.20 -8.93
CA ASN A 58 10.57 1.78 -9.43
C ASN A 58 11.46 2.41 -8.33
N SER A 59 10.98 2.46 -7.09
CA SER A 59 11.67 3.13 -5.98
C SER A 59 12.64 2.20 -5.22
N GLU A 60 13.50 2.79 -4.40
CA GLU A 60 14.34 2.03 -3.47
C GLU A 60 13.54 1.31 -2.37
N PHE A 61 12.27 1.69 -2.15
CA PHE A 61 11.40 1.03 -1.17
C PHE A 61 11.05 -0.41 -1.57
N SER A 62 10.80 -0.65 -2.87
CA SER A 62 10.54 -2.02 -3.37
C SER A 62 11.78 -2.90 -3.24
N LYS A 63 12.97 -2.33 -3.52
CA LYS A 63 14.26 -3.01 -3.35
C LYS A 63 14.51 -3.34 -1.88
N PHE A 64 14.29 -2.38 -0.98
CA PHE A 64 14.42 -2.57 0.46
C PHE A 64 13.50 -3.69 0.97
N ASP A 65 12.21 -3.69 0.62
CA ASP A 65 11.27 -4.76 1.04
C ASP A 65 11.72 -6.14 0.52
N ASN A 66 12.18 -6.21 -0.72
CA ASN A 66 12.70 -7.45 -1.29
C ASN A 66 13.95 -7.96 -0.54
N HIS A 67 14.86 -7.08 -0.14
CA HIS A 67 16.00 -7.44 0.70
C HIS A 67 15.55 -7.94 2.08
N VAL A 68 14.60 -7.26 2.74
CA VAL A 68 14.02 -7.70 4.02
C VAL A 68 13.39 -9.10 3.88
N ARG A 69 12.61 -9.35 2.83
CA ARG A 69 12.00 -10.66 2.54
C ARG A 69 13.05 -11.74 2.33
N THR A 70 14.13 -11.43 1.63
CA THR A 70 15.24 -12.35 1.38
C THR A 70 15.94 -12.73 2.68
N LEU A 71 16.26 -11.75 3.53
CA LEU A 71 16.87 -11.99 4.84
C LEU A 71 15.96 -12.86 5.73
N LYS A 72 14.66 -12.57 5.79
CA LYS A 72 13.70 -13.41 6.53
C LYS A 72 13.71 -14.85 6.03
N LYS A 73 13.72 -15.08 4.71
CA LYS A 73 13.79 -16.44 4.14
C LYS A 73 15.06 -17.19 4.55
N ILE A 74 16.19 -16.49 4.69
CA ILE A 74 17.44 -17.09 5.16
C ILE A 74 17.29 -17.53 6.63
N LEU A 75 16.70 -16.68 7.47
CA LEU A 75 16.51 -16.97 8.90
C LEU A 75 15.49 -18.08 9.18
N TYR A 76 14.41 -18.14 8.40
CA TYR A 76 13.33 -19.12 8.58
C TYR A 76 13.47 -20.35 7.68
N ARG A 77 14.63 -20.55 7.04
CA ARG A 77 14.94 -21.79 6.34
C ARG A 77 15.24 -22.87 7.39
N SER A 78 14.20 -23.58 7.82
CA SER A 78 14.28 -24.84 8.56
C SER A 78 13.66 -25.93 7.70
#